data_AF-A0A1H8QTI1-F1
#
_entry.id   AF-A0A1H8QTI1-F1
#
_cell.length_a   1.000
_cell.length_b   1.000
_cell.length_c   1.000
_cell.angle_alpha   90.00
_cell.angle_beta   90.00
_cell.angle_gamma   90.00
#
_symmetry.space_group_name_H-M   'P 1'
#
loop_
_entity.id
_entity.type
_entity.pdbx_description
1 polymer ?
#
loop_
_entity_poly.entity_id
_entity_poly.type
_entity_poly.pdbx_seq_one_letter_code
_entity_poly.pdbx_strand_id
1 'polypeptide(L)'
;MNSMKNSVLEKLRYPIGKFIAPEIYSSNYLTIKIAEIASFPERLTKEVVSLTEEQLDTPYRENGWTIRQVIHHCAESHMNCFIRIKWALTEDKPVIKFYHEDRWAELHDNLTMPIQPTLSFLEGLHFRLVYLMKSLSEDDLEKSFIHPEHNATFQLKEIIGTYAWHGNHHLSQIIEFKKIYDFKIQ
;
A
#
# COMPACT_ATOMS: atom_id res chain seq x y z
N MET A 1 -32.27 6.45 0.97
CA MET A 1 -31.43 5.68 1.92
C MET A 1 -30.26 4.95 1.27
N ASN A 2 -30.40 4.34 0.07
CA ASN A 2 -29.29 3.61 -0.58
C ASN A 2 -28.10 4.49 -1.05
N SER A 3 -28.35 5.70 -1.55
CA SER A 3 -27.28 6.59 -2.01
C SER A 3 -26.35 7.08 -0.87
N MET A 4 -26.90 7.38 0.30
CA MET A 4 -26.10 7.78 1.46
C MET A 4 -25.33 6.61 2.09
N LYS A 5 -25.91 5.40 2.14
CA LYS A 5 -25.17 4.21 2.58
C LYS A 5 -23.99 3.89 1.65
N ASN A 6 -24.19 4.01 0.34
CA ASN A 6 -23.12 3.80 -0.64
C ASN A 6 -21.99 4.84 -0.49
N SER A 7 -22.31 6.11 -0.22
CA SER A 7 -21.28 7.15 -0.04
C SER A 7 -20.48 7.01 1.26
N VAL A 8 -21.10 6.50 2.34
CA VAL A 8 -20.40 6.20 3.60
C VAL A 8 -19.47 5.00 3.44
N LEU A 9 -19.94 3.92 2.81
CA LEU A 9 -19.10 2.73 2.54
C LEU A 9 -17.92 3.06 1.61
N GLU A 10 -18.13 3.91 0.62
CA GLU A 10 -17.06 4.38 -0.27
C GLU A 10 -16.01 5.21 0.47
N LYS A 11 -16.42 6.07 1.41
CA LYS A 11 -15.49 6.81 2.28
C LYS A 11 -14.67 5.90 3.19
N LEU A 12 -15.26 4.83 3.71
CA LEU A 12 -14.50 3.83 4.47
C LEU A 12 -13.54 3.06 3.57
N ARG A 13 -13.95 2.75 2.33
CA ARG A 13 -13.09 2.07 1.36
C ARG A 13 -11.96 2.96 0.86
N TYR A 14 -12.18 4.26 0.67
CA TYR A 14 -11.19 5.25 0.21
C TYR A 14 -11.14 6.49 1.12
N PRO A 15 -10.59 6.38 2.36
CA PRO A 15 -10.61 7.48 3.33
C PRO A 15 -9.92 8.76 2.86
N ILE A 16 -8.91 8.61 2.01
CA ILE A 16 -8.14 9.73 1.40
C ILE A 16 -8.44 9.92 -0.09
N GLY A 17 -9.55 9.35 -0.59
CA GLY A 17 -9.88 9.31 -2.01
C GLY A 17 -9.00 8.35 -2.81
N LYS A 18 -9.23 8.30 -4.12
CA LYS A 18 -8.42 7.52 -5.08
C LYS A 18 -7.14 8.26 -5.44
N PHE A 19 -6.15 7.54 -5.94
CA PHE A 19 -4.94 8.17 -6.48
C PHE A 19 -5.29 9.13 -7.62
N ILE A 20 -4.72 10.32 -7.57
CA ILE A 20 -4.80 11.33 -8.62
C ILE A 20 -3.38 11.58 -9.10
N ALA A 21 -3.11 11.22 -10.36
CA ALA A 21 -1.81 11.45 -10.97
C ALA A 21 -1.56 12.97 -11.09
N PRO A 22 -0.35 13.47 -10.73
CA PRO A 22 0.01 14.84 -11.01
C PRO A 22 0.15 15.05 -12.52
N GLU A 23 -0.08 16.29 -12.99
CA GLU A 23 0.22 16.66 -14.38
C GLU A 23 1.72 16.52 -14.69
N ILE A 24 2.57 16.80 -13.69
CA ILE A 24 4.04 16.75 -13.82
C ILE A 24 4.63 16.03 -12.61
N TYR A 25 5.37 14.95 -12.88
CA TYR A 25 6.17 14.22 -11.89
C TYR A 25 7.51 14.92 -11.63
N SER A 26 7.47 16.14 -11.09
CA SER A 26 8.68 16.92 -10.80
C SER A 26 9.59 16.23 -9.78
N SER A 27 10.88 16.56 -9.79
CA SER A 27 11.85 16.06 -8.79
C SER A 27 11.41 16.35 -7.35
N ASN A 28 10.81 17.52 -7.10
CA ASN A 28 10.25 17.84 -5.78
C ASN A 28 9.06 16.93 -5.40
N TYR A 29 8.14 16.69 -6.34
CA TYR A 29 7.04 15.75 -6.11
C TYR A 29 7.57 14.36 -5.77
N LEU A 30 8.51 13.83 -6.57
CA LEU A 30 9.08 12.49 -6.37
C LEU A 30 9.83 12.41 -5.03
N THR A 31 10.57 13.44 -4.66
CA THR A 31 11.28 13.52 -3.36
C THR A 31 10.30 13.41 -2.19
N ILE A 32 9.17 14.13 -2.25
CA ILE A 32 8.11 14.05 -1.23
C ILE A 32 7.49 12.65 -1.18
N LYS A 33 7.18 12.05 -2.33
CA LYS A 33 6.57 10.71 -2.40
C LYS A 33 7.51 9.61 -1.92
N ILE A 34 8.80 9.71 -2.23
CA ILE A 34 9.82 8.79 -1.69
C ILE A 34 9.92 8.94 -0.16
N ALA A 35 9.83 10.16 0.38
CA ALA A 35 9.82 10.38 1.83
C ALA A 35 8.55 9.80 2.51
N GLU A 36 7.38 9.93 1.87
CA GLU A 36 6.14 9.28 2.33
C GLU A 36 6.32 7.76 2.41
N ILE A 37 6.86 7.13 1.36
CA ILE A 37 7.17 5.69 1.32
C ILE A 37 8.17 5.31 2.42
N ALA A 38 9.22 6.12 2.64
CA ALA A 38 10.23 5.86 3.65
C ALA A 38 9.66 5.85 5.08
N SER A 39 8.75 6.77 5.38
CA SER A 39 8.13 6.89 6.70
C SER A 39 7.04 5.85 7.00
N PHE A 40 6.56 5.13 5.98
CA PHE A 40 5.39 4.27 6.11
C PHE A 40 5.53 3.17 7.19
N PRO A 41 6.62 2.36 7.26
CA PRO A 41 6.72 1.28 8.24
C PRO A 41 6.67 1.79 9.69
N GLU A 42 7.34 2.91 9.97
CA GLU A 42 7.36 3.53 11.29
C GLU A 42 5.95 4.02 11.68
N ARG A 43 5.28 4.73 10.76
CA ARG A 43 3.92 5.23 10.97
C ARG A 43 2.93 4.10 11.18
N LEU A 44 3.00 3.05 10.36
CA LEU A 44 2.17 1.85 10.52
C LEU A 44 2.38 1.21 11.89
N THR A 45 3.64 0.99 12.28
CA THR A 45 4.00 0.38 13.56
C THR A 45 3.41 1.17 14.74
N LYS A 46 3.54 2.50 14.72
CA LYS A 46 2.94 3.39 15.73
C LYS A 46 1.43 3.24 15.84
N GLU A 47 0.74 3.05 14.72
CA GLU A 47 -0.71 2.91 14.73
C GLU A 47 -1.19 1.55 15.27
N VAL A 48 -0.42 0.49 15.08
CA VAL A 48 -0.89 -0.90 15.33
C VAL A 48 -0.30 -1.55 16.58
N VAL A 49 0.80 -1.02 17.15
CA VAL A 49 1.51 -1.65 18.28
C VAL A 49 0.66 -1.80 19.54
N SER A 50 -0.36 -0.95 19.72
CA SER A 50 -1.25 -0.99 20.88
C SER A 50 -2.53 -1.77 20.65
N LEU A 51 -2.74 -2.34 19.45
CA LEU A 51 -3.97 -3.07 19.13
C LEU A 51 -3.96 -4.45 19.76
N THR A 52 -5.10 -4.87 20.29
CA THR A 52 -5.32 -6.23 20.79
C THR A 52 -5.52 -7.21 19.63
N GLU A 53 -5.38 -8.52 19.87
CA GLU A 53 -5.68 -9.54 18.85
C GLU A 53 -7.12 -9.43 18.33
N GLU A 54 -8.08 -9.13 19.20
CA GLU A 54 -9.48 -8.89 18.79
C GLU A 54 -9.61 -7.70 17.83
N GLN A 55 -8.91 -6.59 18.11
CA GLN A 55 -8.89 -5.43 17.22
C GLN A 55 -8.19 -5.74 15.89
N LEU A 56 -7.11 -6.51 15.92
CA LEU A 56 -6.40 -6.95 14.72
C LEU A 56 -7.27 -7.84 13.84
N ASP A 57 -8.12 -8.67 14.44
CA ASP A 57 -9.03 -9.59 13.74
C ASP A 57 -10.39 -8.95 13.41
N THR A 58 -10.56 -7.65 13.65
CA THR A 58 -11.78 -6.93 13.29
C THR A 58 -11.68 -6.35 11.88
N PRO A 59 -12.69 -6.52 11.01
CA PRO A 59 -12.77 -5.85 9.72
C PRO A 59 -12.75 -4.32 9.82
N TYR A 60 -11.92 -3.64 9.02
CA TYR A 60 -11.87 -2.16 9.02
C TYR A 60 -13.16 -1.52 8.50
N ARG A 61 -13.95 -2.29 7.74
CA ARG A 61 -15.30 -1.95 7.26
C ARG A 61 -16.12 -3.23 7.09
N GLU A 62 -17.44 -3.06 6.91
CA GLU A 62 -18.33 -4.17 6.56
C GLU A 62 -17.85 -4.88 5.27
N ASN A 63 -17.74 -6.21 5.34
CA ASN A 63 -17.22 -7.07 4.26
C ASN A 63 -15.84 -6.61 3.71
N GLY A 64 -15.02 -6.01 4.58
CA GLY A 64 -13.63 -5.67 4.29
C GLY A 64 -12.66 -6.63 4.97
N TRP A 65 -11.38 -6.45 4.69
CA TRP A 65 -10.31 -7.16 5.38
C TRP A 65 -10.21 -6.76 6.85
N THR A 66 -9.70 -7.67 7.67
CA THR A 66 -9.26 -7.36 9.03
C THR A 66 -8.05 -6.44 9.02
N ILE A 67 -7.76 -5.80 10.15
CA ILE A 67 -6.56 -4.97 10.28
C ILE A 67 -5.29 -5.81 10.07
N ARG A 68 -5.28 -7.05 10.56
CA ARG A 68 -4.21 -8.03 10.32
C ARG A 68 -3.97 -8.26 8.83
N GLN A 69 -5.03 -8.59 8.07
CA GLN A 69 -4.95 -8.79 6.63
C GLN A 69 -4.44 -7.54 5.90
N VAL A 70 -4.89 -6.33 6.29
CA VAL A 70 -4.41 -5.07 5.71
C VAL A 70 -2.91 -4.88 5.93
N ILE A 71 -2.39 -5.19 7.13
CA ILE A 71 -0.96 -5.09 7.45
C ILE A 71 -0.13 -6.05 6.60
N HIS A 72 -0.56 -7.32 6.48
CA HIS A 72 0.13 -8.30 5.65
C HIS A 72 0.10 -7.95 4.17
N HIS A 73 -1.07 -7.54 3.65
CA HIS A 73 -1.21 -7.06 2.28
C HIS A 73 -0.24 -5.91 1.95
N CYS A 74 -0.04 -4.96 2.88
CA CYS A 74 0.91 -3.88 2.65
C CYS A 74 2.32 -4.42 2.36
N ALA A 75 2.77 -5.43 3.08
CA ALA A 75 4.08 -6.04 2.84
C ALA A 75 4.15 -6.79 1.52
N GLU A 76 3.13 -7.58 1.18
CA GLU A 76 3.06 -8.35 -0.05
C GLU A 76 2.99 -7.45 -1.30
N SER A 77 2.15 -6.42 -1.24
CA SER A 77 1.98 -5.42 -2.31
C SER A 77 3.27 -4.63 -2.53
N HIS A 78 3.93 -4.19 -1.45
CA HIS A 78 5.16 -3.42 -1.55
C HIS A 78 6.36 -4.30 -1.97
N MET A 79 6.35 -5.59 -1.63
CA MET A 79 7.33 -6.56 -2.14
C MET A 79 7.17 -6.74 -3.66
N ASN A 80 5.93 -6.90 -4.14
CA ASN A 80 5.64 -6.94 -5.56
C ASN A 80 6.08 -5.64 -6.26
N CYS A 81 5.87 -4.47 -5.64
CA CYS A 81 6.40 -3.20 -6.14
C CYS A 81 7.91 -3.25 -6.35
N PHE A 82 8.65 -3.65 -5.32
CA PHE A 82 10.11 -3.73 -5.37
C PHE A 82 10.61 -4.64 -6.50
N ILE A 83 9.96 -5.79 -6.68
CA ILE A 83 10.27 -6.73 -7.77
C ILE A 83 9.96 -6.09 -9.14
N ARG A 84 8.80 -5.44 -9.31
CA ARG A 84 8.40 -4.78 -10.56
C ARG A 84 9.36 -3.66 -10.97
N ILE A 85 9.84 -2.88 -10.00
CA ILE A 85 10.86 -1.85 -10.24
C ILE A 85 12.16 -2.51 -10.74
N LYS A 86 12.59 -3.59 -10.10
CA LYS A 86 13.80 -4.32 -10.54
C LYS A 86 13.67 -4.85 -11.97
N TRP A 87 12.53 -5.43 -12.35
CA TRP A 87 12.26 -5.86 -13.72
C TRP A 87 12.30 -4.69 -14.71
N ALA A 88 11.56 -3.61 -14.45
CA ALA A 88 11.57 -2.44 -15.33
C ALA A 88 12.96 -1.81 -15.49
N LEU A 89 13.83 -1.89 -14.48
CA LEU A 89 15.21 -1.39 -14.56
C LEU A 89 16.15 -2.26 -15.39
N THR A 90 15.83 -3.55 -15.56
CA THR A 90 16.74 -4.57 -16.11
C THR A 90 16.24 -5.22 -17.39
N GLU A 91 14.98 -5.01 -17.75
CA GLU A 91 14.32 -5.56 -18.93
C GLU A 91 13.63 -4.44 -19.72
N ASP A 92 13.51 -4.61 -21.04
CA ASP A 92 12.79 -3.65 -21.89
C ASP A 92 11.28 -3.90 -21.81
N LYS A 93 10.57 -3.03 -21.08
CA LYS A 93 9.10 -3.04 -20.92
C LYS A 93 8.50 -4.42 -20.64
N PRO A 94 8.96 -5.11 -19.57
CA PRO A 94 8.52 -6.46 -19.28
C PRO A 94 7.02 -6.52 -18.95
N VAL A 95 6.37 -7.61 -19.34
CA VAL A 95 5.01 -7.93 -18.86
C VAL A 95 5.14 -8.56 -17.48
N ILE A 96 4.63 -7.88 -16.45
CA ILE A 96 4.76 -8.35 -15.07
C ILE A 96 3.75 -9.45 -14.75
N LYS A 97 4.05 -10.23 -13.70
CA LYS A 97 3.07 -11.16 -13.13
C LYS A 97 2.02 -10.40 -12.31
N PHE A 98 0.76 -10.57 -12.68
CA PHE A 98 -0.37 -10.20 -11.86
C PHE A 98 -0.54 -11.20 -10.70
N TYR A 99 -0.97 -10.70 -9.53
CA TYR A 99 -1.31 -11.53 -8.39
C TYR A 99 -2.71 -11.17 -7.88
N HIS A 100 -3.42 -12.19 -7.39
CA HIS A 100 -4.77 -12.06 -6.87
C HIS A 100 -4.70 -11.67 -5.39
N GLU A 101 -4.61 -10.38 -5.08
CA GLU A 101 -4.51 -9.86 -3.70
C GLU A 101 -5.66 -10.35 -2.80
N ASP A 102 -6.85 -10.46 -3.37
CA ASP A 102 -8.04 -11.01 -2.72
C ASP A 102 -7.84 -12.44 -2.26
N ARG A 103 -7.16 -13.27 -3.06
CA ARG A 103 -6.87 -14.67 -2.72
C ARG A 103 -5.68 -14.81 -1.78
N TRP A 104 -4.70 -13.91 -1.88
CA TRP A 104 -3.55 -13.91 -0.96
C TRP A 104 -4.03 -13.55 0.45
N ALA A 105 -4.91 -12.57 0.59
CA ALA A 105 -5.48 -12.18 1.89
C ALA A 105 -6.21 -13.31 2.63
N GLU A 106 -6.69 -14.34 1.92
CA GLU A 106 -7.39 -15.50 2.49
C GLU A 106 -6.45 -16.67 2.83
N LEU A 107 -5.15 -16.54 2.59
CA LEU A 107 -4.16 -17.54 2.99
C LEU A 107 -3.97 -17.55 4.52
N HIS A 108 -3.63 -18.72 5.06
CA HIS A 108 -3.60 -18.95 6.51
C HIS A 108 -2.65 -18.01 7.27
N ASP A 109 -1.51 -17.66 6.66
CA ASP A 109 -0.57 -16.69 7.21
C ASP A 109 -1.19 -15.30 7.30
N ASN A 110 -1.89 -14.83 6.26
CA ASN A 110 -2.58 -13.55 6.28
C ASN A 110 -3.77 -13.50 7.25
N LEU A 111 -4.37 -14.65 7.55
CA LEU A 111 -5.50 -14.75 8.48
C LEU A 111 -5.06 -14.82 9.96
N THR A 112 -3.91 -15.41 10.27
CA THR A 112 -3.60 -15.80 11.66
C THR A 112 -2.19 -15.48 12.15
N MET A 113 -1.25 -15.11 11.27
CA MET A 113 0.12 -14.84 11.68
C MET A 113 0.17 -13.57 12.58
N PRO A 114 1.03 -13.54 13.60
CA PRO A 114 1.34 -12.30 14.32
C PRO A 114 1.84 -11.21 13.36
N ILE A 115 1.52 -9.94 13.64
CA ILE A 115 1.86 -8.83 12.75
C ILE A 115 3.34 -8.41 12.84
N GLN A 116 4.03 -8.73 13.95
CA GLN A 116 5.39 -8.26 14.24
C GLN A 116 6.42 -8.67 13.18
N PRO A 117 6.49 -9.94 12.72
CA PRO A 117 7.36 -10.32 11.61
C PRO A 117 7.12 -9.52 10.33
N THR A 118 5.86 -9.17 10.05
CA THR A 118 5.50 -8.35 8.88
C THR A 118 5.97 -6.91 9.04
N LEU A 119 5.84 -6.31 10.23
CA LEU A 119 6.34 -4.97 10.50
C LEU A 119 7.86 -4.88 10.34
N SER A 120 8.60 -5.87 10.87
CA SER A 120 10.05 -5.97 10.66
C SER A 120 10.43 -6.18 9.20
N PHE A 121 9.65 -6.99 8.47
CA PHE A 121 9.88 -7.19 7.04
C PHE A 121 9.65 -5.89 6.23
N LEU A 122 8.59 -5.14 6.54
CA LEU A 122 8.31 -3.84 5.93
C LEU A 122 9.44 -2.84 6.15
N GLU A 123 10.04 -2.79 7.35
CA GLU A 123 11.18 -1.91 7.64
C GLU A 123 12.36 -2.18 6.69
N GLY A 124 12.81 -3.43 6.60
CA GLY A 124 13.91 -3.82 5.72
C GLY A 124 13.57 -3.64 4.23
N LEU A 125 12.35 -4.01 3.83
CA LEU A 125 11.86 -3.86 2.46
C LEU A 125 11.83 -2.39 2.03
N HIS A 126 11.25 -1.51 2.85
CA HIS A 126 11.16 -0.07 2.54
C HIS A 126 12.52 0.60 2.55
N PHE A 127 13.43 0.20 3.44
CA PHE A 127 14.80 0.70 3.40
C PHE A 127 15.45 0.42 2.03
N ARG A 128 15.35 -0.82 1.53
CA ARG A 128 15.88 -1.20 0.20
C ARG A 128 15.15 -0.50 -0.94
N LEU A 129 13.82 -0.42 -0.87
CA LEU A 129 12.98 0.20 -1.88
C LEU A 129 13.31 1.68 -2.04
N VAL A 130 13.39 2.41 -0.93
CA VAL A 130 13.73 3.85 -0.91
C VAL A 130 15.17 4.08 -1.33
N TYR A 131 16.11 3.24 -0.89
CA TYR A 131 17.50 3.35 -1.32
C TYR A 131 17.63 3.23 -2.84
N LEU A 132 16.89 2.30 -3.45
CA LEU A 132 16.81 2.15 -4.91
C LEU A 132 16.12 3.36 -5.57
N MET A 133 14.97 3.80 -5.06
CA MET A 133 14.24 4.93 -5.66
C MET A 133 15.05 6.23 -5.66
N LYS A 134 15.87 6.46 -4.63
CA LYS A 134 16.76 7.63 -4.54
C LYS A 134 17.93 7.60 -5.52
N SER A 135 18.26 6.43 -6.09
CA SER A 135 19.37 6.29 -7.05
C SER A 135 18.93 6.38 -8.51
N LEU A 136 17.64 6.51 -8.79
CA LEU A 136 17.10 6.53 -10.15
C LEU A 136 17.50 7.83 -10.87
N SER A 137 18.02 7.72 -12.08
CA SER A 137 18.22 8.85 -12.99
C SER A 137 16.88 9.30 -13.62
N GLU A 138 16.90 10.43 -14.33
CA GLU A 138 15.75 10.85 -15.13
C GLU A 138 15.37 9.80 -16.19
N ASP A 139 16.36 9.18 -16.84
CA ASP A 139 16.12 8.09 -17.80
C ASP A 139 15.54 6.83 -17.14
N ASP A 140 16.02 6.47 -15.94
CA ASP A 140 15.46 5.34 -15.20
C ASP A 140 13.99 5.58 -14.81
N LEU A 141 13.63 6.81 -14.45
CA LEU A 141 12.26 7.18 -14.09
C LEU A 141 11.26 7.00 -15.25
N GLU A 142 11.75 7.06 -16.49
CA GLU A 142 10.95 6.84 -17.71
C GLU A 142 10.81 5.35 -18.09
N LYS A 143 11.66 4.46 -17.52
CA LYS A 143 11.51 3.02 -17.71
C LYS A 143 10.16 2.55 -17.18
N SER A 144 9.66 1.46 -17.75
CA SER A 144 8.28 1.03 -17.54
C SER A 144 8.13 -0.48 -17.59
N PHE A 145 6.96 -0.94 -17.16
CA PHE A 145 6.50 -2.31 -17.33
C PHE A 145 5.05 -2.34 -17.79
N ILE A 146 4.59 -3.48 -18.28
CA ILE A 146 3.20 -3.70 -18.74
C ILE A 146 2.45 -4.52 -17.68
N HIS A 147 1.32 -4.00 -17.21
CA HIS A 147 0.38 -4.73 -16.36
C HIS A 147 -0.60 -5.52 -17.24
N PRO A 148 -0.69 -6.86 -17.08
CA PRO A 148 -1.39 -7.72 -18.03
C PRO A 148 -2.92 -7.58 -17.98
N GLU A 149 -3.50 -7.15 -16.86
CA GLU A 149 -4.96 -7.06 -16.68
C GLU A 149 -5.63 -6.11 -17.69
N HIS A 150 -4.96 -5.02 -18.05
CA HIS A 150 -5.46 -4.01 -18.99
C HIS A 150 -4.48 -3.68 -20.12
N ASN A 151 -3.39 -4.45 -20.23
CA ASN A 151 -2.25 -4.15 -21.11
C ASN A 151 -1.74 -2.70 -20.94
N ALA A 152 -1.80 -2.20 -19.70
CA ALA A 152 -1.47 -0.82 -19.37
C ALA A 152 0.03 -0.70 -19.07
N THR A 153 0.67 0.34 -19.59
CA THR A 153 2.08 0.65 -19.32
C THR A 153 2.17 1.56 -18.11
N PHE A 154 3.06 1.24 -17.18
CA PHE A 154 3.35 2.05 -16.00
C PHE A 154 4.83 2.40 -15.95
N GLN A 155 5.13 3.70 -15.86
CA GLN A 155 6.49 4.21 -15.69
C GLN A 155 6.90 4.25 -14.21
N LEU A 156 8.19 4.16 -13.93
CA LEU A 156 8.69 4.14 -12.55
C LEU A 156 8.32 5.39 -11.74
N LYS A 157 8.29 6.57 -12.37
CA LYS A 157 7.79 7.80 -11.71
C LYS A 157 6.33 7.70 -11.26
N GLU A 158 5.49 7.01 -12.01
CA GLU A 158 4.07 6.79 -11.67
C GLU A 158 3.92 5.80 -10.52
N ILE A 159 4.78 4.77 -10.50
CA ILE A 159 4.84 3.78 -9.43
C ILE A 159 5.21 4.41 -8.09
N ILE A 160 6.15 5.36 -8.07
CA ILE A 160 6.51 6.10 -6.85
C ILE A 160 5.28 6.83 -6.29
N GLY A 161 4.54 7.57 -7.13
CA GLY A 161 3.33 8.27 -6.70
C GLY A 161 2.23 7.33 -6.23
N THR A 162 2.00 6.25 -6.98
CA THR A 162 0.96 5.26 -6.71
C THR A 162 1.22 4.54 -5.38
N TYR A 163 2.46 4.11 -5.11
CA TYR A 163 2.77 3.38 -3.88
C TYR A 163 2.90 4.28 -2.65
N ALA A 164 3.25 5.55 -2.82
CA ALA A 164 3.11 6.54 -1.75
C ALA A 164 1.63 6.72 -1.36
N TRP A 165 0.72 6.82 -2.34
CA TRP A 165 -0.72 6.83 -2.06
C TRP A 165 -1.19 5.51 -1.43
N HIS A 166 -0.78 4.34 -1.96
CA HIS A 166 -1.19 3.03 -1.46
C HIS A 166 -0.84 2.83 0.03
N GLY A 167 0.39 3.17 0.44
CA GLY A 167 0.78 3.12 1.84
C GLY A 167 -0.06 4.06 2.71
N ASN A 168 -0.21 5.33 2.31
CA ASN A 168 -1.06 6.28 3.04
C ASN A 168 -2.54 5.87 3.07
N HIS A 169 -3.01 5.22 2.02
CA HIS A 169 -4.37 4.75 1.87
C HIS A 169 -4.72 3.68 2.91
N HIS A 170 -3.91 2.63 3.01
CA HIS A 170 -4.11 1.57 3.99
C HIS A 170 -3.84 2.02 5.42
N LEU A 171 -2.85 2.88 5.62
CA LEU A 171 -2.64 3.50 6.93
C LEU A 171 -3.88 4.28 7.38
N SER A 172 -4.52 5.01 6.47
CA SER A 172 -5.75 5.74 6.79
C SER A 172 -6.93 4.82 7.10
N GLN A 173 -7.04 3.64 6.48
CA GLN A 173 -8.06 2.65 6.84
C GLN A 173 -7.89 2.19 8.30
N ILE A 174 -6.65 1.99 8.74
CA ILE A 174 -6.33 1.60 10.14
C ILE A 174 -6.64 2.75 11.11
N ILE A 175 -6.25 3.98 10.76
CA ILE A 175 -6.53 5.17 11.59
C ILE A 175 -8.04 5.40 11.75
N GLU A 176 -8.81 5.31 10.66
CA GLU A 176 -10.27 5.47 10.72
C GLU A 176 -10.94 4.33 11.49
N PHE A 177 -10.44 3.09 11.34
CA PHE A 177 -10.90 1.96 12.17
C PHE A 177 -10.73 2.26 13.66
N LYS A 178 -9.54 2.69 14.09
CA LYS A 178 -9.26 3.01 15.51
C LYS A 178 -10.23 4.04 16.06
N LYS A 179 -10.45 5.13 15.32
CA LYS A 179 -11.44 6.15 15.70
C LYS A 179 -12.81 5.52 15.93
N ILE A 180 -13.32 4.76 14.95
CA ILE A 180 -14.66 4.17 15.02
C ILE A 180 -14.77 3.13 16.14
N TYR A 181 -13.73 2.33 16.36
CA TYR A 181 -13.71 1.27 17.36
C TYR A 181 -13.68 1.85 18.77
N ASP A 182 -12.83 2.86 19.02
CA ASP A 182 -12.75 3.55 20.32
C ASP A 182 -14.08 4.24 20.67
N PHE A 183 -14.80 4.79 19.68
CA PHE A 183 -16.14 5.36 19.89
C PHE A 183 -17.21 4.32 20.27
N LYS A 184 -17.03 3.04 19.95
CA LYS A 184 -18.02 1.99 20.24
C LYS A 184 -17.87 1.37 21.63
N ILE A 185 -16.72 1.58 22.28
CA ILE A 185 -16.38 1.00 23.59
C ILE A 185 -16.61 2.01 24.74
N GLN A 186 -16.86 3.27 24.42
CA GLN A 186 -17.33 4.30 25.36
C GLN A 186 -18.85 4.25 25.53
#